data_AF-A0A167EP10-F1
#
_entry.id   AF-A0A167EP10-F1
#
_cell.length_a   1.000
_cell.length_b   1.000
_cell.length_c   1.000
_cell.angle_alpha   90.00
_cell.angle_beta   90.00
_cell.angle_gamma   90.00
#
_symmetry.space_group_name_H-M   'P 1'
#
loop_
_entity.id
_entity.type
_entity.pdbx_description
1 polymer ?
#
loop_
_entity_poly.entity_id
_entity_poly.type
_entity_poly.pdbx_seq_one_letter_code
_entity_poly.pdbx_strand_id
1 'polypeptide(L)'
;MSTAHGVESPTQSSSIAQYPSPTASEGGDIDDVWASSGDENNPDPENGPPTNEVPSDLVRLRRDHFNTGYIDGITQTKDEALQTGFDEGYPIGAEIGQQAGQIIGFLQGQGLRDLERTATLELSAERLFSKEYWTSSTQKTWQGDTHPLIAKWTTLVNNLT
;
A
#
# COMPACT_ATOMS: atom_id res chain seq x y z
N MET A 1 32.89 21.14 -22.68
CA MET A 1 32.82 21.42 -21.23
C MET A 1 31.37 21.74 -20.91
N SER A 2 30.75 20.89 -20.11
CA SER A 2 29.33 20.91 -19.71
C SER A 2 28.90 22.23 -19.08
N THR A 3 27.64 22.61 -19.27
CA THR A 3 26.77 23.17 -18.20
C THR A 3 25.28 23.06 -18.60
N ALA A 4 24.48 22.71 -17.57
CA ALA A 4 23.04 22.45 -17.42
C ALA A 4 22.05 23.24 -18.32
N HIS A 5 20.97 22.63 -18.85
CA HIS A 5 19.71 22.16 -18.21
C HIS A 5 18.93 23.26 -17.44
N GLY A 6 17.80 23.67 -18.02
CA GLY A 6 16.77 24.48 -17.37
C GLY A 6 15.50 24.47 -18.22
N VAL A 7 14.55 23.61 -17.87
CA VAL A 7 13.16 23.64 -18.36
C VAL A 7 12.25 23.48 -17.15
N GLU A 8 11.10 24.13 -17.22
CA GLU A 8 10.37 24.73 -16.11
C GLU A 8 8.98 24.08 -15.94
N SER A 9 8.55 23.95 -14.67
CA SER A 9 7.17 23.90 -14.13
C SER A 9 6.27 22.66 -14.42
N PRO A 10 5.17 22.40 -13.67
CA PRO A 10 4.67 23.00 -12.42
C PRO A 10 4.33 21.98 -11.30
N THR A 11 4.38 22.45 -10.05
CA THR A 11 3.82 21.79 -8.87
C THR A 11 2.29 21.87 -8.92
N GLN A 12 1.59 20.72 -8.97
CA GLN A 12 0.17 20.65 -8.61
C GLN A 12 0.00 20.02 -7.22
N SER A 13 -0.85 20.70 -6.46
CA SER A 13 -1.03 20.66 -5.02
C SER A 13 -1.91 19.52 -4.53
N SER A 14 -1.82 19.30 -3.21
CA SER A 14 -2.82 18.69 -2.31
C SER A 14 -2.69 17.17 -2.18
N SER A 15 -2.63 16.55 -1.00
CA SER A 15 -3.11 16.94 0.33
C SER A 15 -2.46 15.97 1.33
N ILE A 16 -1.52 16.43 2.16
CA ILE A 16 -0.88 15.60 3.19
C ILE A 16 -1.85 15.50 4.38
N ALA A 17 -2.16 14.27 4.77
CA ALA A 17 -2.93 13.96 5.97
C ALA A 17 -2.16 14.44 7.21
N GLN A 18 -2.84 15.27 7.99
CA GLN A 18 -2.39 15.89 9.24
C GLN A 18 -2.11 14.83 10.32
N TYR A 19 -0.89 14.80 10.85
CA TYR A 19 -0.54 14.08 12.08
C TYR A 19 -0.79 14.97 13.31
N PRO A 20 -1.25 14.45 14.46
CA PRO A 20 -1.29 15.23 15.69
C PRO A 20 0.04 15.12 16.46
N SER A 21 0.64 16.26 16.79
CA SER A 21 1.74 16.39 17.76
C SER A 21 1.20 16.89 19.12
N PRO A 22 1.76 16.45 20.27
CA PRO A 22 1.34 16.94 21.57
C PRO A 22 1.91 18.34 21.82
N THR A 23 1.02 19.30 22.05
CA THR A 23 1.25 20.72 22.29
C THR A 23 1.92 21.04 23.62
N ALA A 24 2.80 22.05 23.62
CA ALA A 24 2.69 23.12 24.62
C ALA A 24 2.81 24.49 23.91
N SER A 25 1.75 25.30 24.08
CA SER A 25 1.47 26.65 23.53
C SER A 25 2.61 27.66 23.71
N GLU A 26 2.80 28.72 22.92
CA GLU A 26 2.08 29.37 21.82
C GLU A 26 3.11 30.32 21.16
N GLY A 27 3.16 30.39 19.83
CA GLY A 27 3.92 31.40 19.09
C GLY A 27 5.34 31.00 18.70
N GLY A 28 5.46 30.11 17.71
CA GLY A 28 6.73 29.78 17.08
C GLY A 28 6.50 28.85 15.90
N ASP A 29 6.83 29.35 14.72
CA ASP A 29 6.69 28.69 13.44
C ASP A 29 7.24 27.25 13.45
N ILE A 30 6.42 26.37 12.90
CA ILE A 30 6.67 24.95 12.68
C ILE A 30 7.78 24.74 11.65
N ASP A 31 9.03 25.05 11.97
CA ASP A 31 10.14 24.71 11.08
C ASP A 31 11.33 24.14 11.86
N ASP A 32 11.56 22.86 11.62
CA ASP A 32 12.84 22.16 11.77
C ASP A 32 13.30 21.62 13.15
N VAL A 33 12.59 20.61 13.67
CA VAL A 33 13.02 19.79 14.83
C VAL A 33 14.23 18.88 14.51
N TRP A 34 14.48 18.61 13.21
CA TRP A 34 15.65 17.86 12.78
C TRP A 34 16.88 18.74 12.56
N ALA A 35 16.70 20.06 12.37
CA ALA A 35 17.76 21.03 12.13
C ALA A 35 18.15 21.92 13.32
N SER A 36 17.94 21.48 14.57
CA SER A 36 18.65 22.10 15.71
C SER A 36 20.14 21.72 15.70
N SER A 37 20.82 22.04 14.61
CA SER A 37 22.24 22.37 14.56
C SER A 37 22.39 23.81 15.04
N GLY A 38 22.96 24.00 16.22
CA GLY A 38 23.21 25.34 16.76
C GLY A 38 23.83 25.28 18.13
N ASP A 39 25.15 25.10 18.16
CA ASP A 39 25.99 25.48 19.28
C ASP A 39 25.79 26.99 19.56
N GLU A 40 25.15 27.33 20.67
CA GLU A 40 25.09 28.70 21.17
C GLU A 40 25.59 28.77 22.62
N ASN A 41 26.91 28.70 22.75
CA ASN A 41 27.76 29.53 23.60
C ASN A 41 27.13 30.14 24.88
N ASN A 42 27.47 29.57 26.03
CA ASN A 42 27.70 30.37 27.24
C ASN A 42 28.90 29.79 28.03
N PRO A 43 30.03 30.51 28.16
CA PRO A 43 31.19 30.02 28.90
C PRO A 43 31.02 30.36 30.39
N ASP A 44 30.85 29.35 31.24
CA ASP A 44 31.04 29.49 32.69
C ASP A 44 32.29 28.68 33.11
N PRO A 45 33.39 29.32 33.53
CA PRO A 45 34.67 28.67 33.76
C PRO A 45 34.85 28.32 35.23
N GLU A 46 34.14 27.34 35.77
CA GLU A 46 34.59 26.76 37.05
C GLU A 46 34.07 25.33 37.28
N ASN A 47 35.02 24.39 37.36
CA ASN A 47 34.91 23.02 37.87
C ASN A 47 34.48 21.90 36.88
N GLY A 48 35.45 21.38 36.12
CA GLY A 48 35.40 19.99 35.61
C GLY A 48 35.91 18.99 36.67
N PRO A 49 35.37 17.75 36.75
CA PRO A 49 35.90 16.66 35.91
C PRO A 49 34.88 15.52 35.60
N PRO A 50 35.31 14.41 34.96
CA PRO A 50 35.78 14.32 33.59
C PRO A 50 34.60 14.26 32.61
N THR A 51 34.74 14.90 31.46
CA THR A 51 33.80 14.72 30.36
C THR A 51 33.92 13.27 29.86
N ASN A 52 32.94 12.44 30.23
CA ASN A 52 32.58 11.31 29.38
C ASN A 52 31.91 11.90 28.12
N GLU A 53 32.72 12.60 27.32
CA GLU A 53 32.45 12.97 25.94
C GLU A 53 32.33 11.65 25.18
N VAL A 54 31.14 11.04 25.26
CA VAL A 54 30.70 10.22 24.15
C VAL A 54 30.81 11.16 22.95
N PRO A 55 31.70 10.91 21.96
CA PRO A 55 31.90 11.83 20.85
C PRO A 55 30.52 12.17 20.30
N SER A 56 30.17 13.46 20.17
CA SER A 56 28.84 13.87 19.72
C SER A 56 28.45 13.16 18.41
N ASP A 57 29.44 12.81 17.61
CA ASP A 57 29.35 11.95 16.42
C ASP A 57 28.76 10.57 16.69
N LEU A 58 29.08 9.90 17.81
CA LEU A 58 28.43 8.63 18.19
C LEU A 58 26.95 8.82 18.54
N VAL A 59 26.58 9.95 19.12
CA VAL A 59 25.18 10.27 19.43
C VAL A 59 24.41 10.60 18.15
N ARG A 60 25.01 11.36 17.24
CA ARG A 60 24.47 11.67 15.91
C ARG A 60 24.30 10.41 15.07
N LEU A 61 25.35 9.60 14.98
CA LEU A 61 25.32 8.33 14.26
C LEU A 61 24.25 7.38 14.81
N ARG A 62 24.07 7.33 16.13
CA ARG A 62 23.00 6.53 16.75
C ARG A 62 21.61 7.08 16.41
N ARG A 63 21.42 8.41 16.41
CA ARG A 63 20.16 9.05 16.01
C ARG A 63 19.84 8.76 14.55
N ASP A 64 20.82 8.90 13.68
CA ASP A 64 20.67 8.67 12.25
C ASP A 64 20.35 7.20 11.97
N HIS A 65 21.03 6.27 12.64
CA HIS A 65 20.72 4.84 12.55
C HIS A 65 19.34 4.49 13.10
N PHE A 66 18.95 5.08 14.24
CA PHE A 66 17.62 4.86 14.83
C PHE A 66 16.51 5.35 13.89
N ASN A 67 16.67 6.55 13.32
CA ASN A 67 15.69 7.10 12.37
C ASN A 67 15.65 6.27 11.09
N THR A 68 16.81 5.95 10.54
CA THR A 68 16.92 5.10 9.35
C THR A 68 16.25 3.76 9.60
N GLY A 69 16.52 3.09 10.72
CA GLY A 69 15.90 1.81 11.06
C GLY A 69 14.40 1.90 11.33
N TYR A 70 13.91 3.01 11.88
CA TYR A 70 12.47 3.22 12.07
C TYR A 70 11.74 3.43 10.74
N ILE A 71 12.28 4.29 9.87
CA ILE A 71 11.72 4.54 8.54
C ILE A 71 11.78 3.28 7.67
N ASP A 72 12.92 2.59 7.69
CA ASP A 72 13.12 1.32 6.99
C ASP A 72 12.12 0.27 7.49
N GLY A 73 11.97 0.11 8.81
CA GLY A 73 11.01 -0.83 9.40
C GLY A 73 9.54 -0.55 9.04
N ILE A 74 9.13 0.73 9.00
CA ILE A 74 7.76 1.10 8.56
C ILE A 74 7.57 0.80 7.07
N THR A 75 8.57 1.10 6.26
CA THR A 75 8.51 0.92 4.80
C THR A 75 8.46 -0.57 4.48
N GLN A 76 9.38 -1.34 5.05
CA GLN A 76 9.44 -2.78 4.94
C GLN A 76 8.13 -3.45 5.37
N THR A 77 7.58 -3.10 6.53
CA THR A 77 6.32 -3.72 7.02
C THR A 77 5.14 -3.45 6.08
N LYS A 78 5.08 -2.26 5.47
CA LYS A 78 4.01 -1.91 4.51
C LYS A 78 4.16 -2.69 3.20
N ASP A 79 5.38 -2.79 2.69
CA ASP A 79 5.66 -3.52 1.46
C ASP A 79 5.45 -5.02 1.64
N GLU A 80 5.86 -5.59 2.77
CA GLU A 80 5.65 -6.99 3.13
C GLU A 80 4.15 -7.32 3.26
N ALA A 81 3.36 -6.44 3.88
CA ALA A 81 1.91 -6.64 4.00
C ALA A 81 1.21 -6.63 2.63
N LEU A 82 1.65 -5.76 1.71
CA LEU A 82 1.11 -5.69 0.35
C LEU A 82 1.45 -6.96 -0.46
N GLN A 83 2.71 -7.39 -0.41
CA GLN A 83 3.14 -8.61 -1.12
C GLN A 83 2.43 -9.85 -0.57
N THR A 84 2.35 -9.99 0.76
CA THR A 84 1.65 -11.10 1.39
C THR A 84 0.19 -11.16 0.96
N GLY A 85 -0.51 -10.02 0.96
CA GLY A 85 -1.89 -9.96 0.49
C GLY A 85 -2.06 -10.29 -1.00
N PHE A 86 -1.10 -9.89 -1.84
CA PHE A 86 -1.10 -10.28 -3.25
C PHE A 86 -0.85 -11.77 -3.44
N ASP A 87 0.14 -12.34 -2.75
CA ASP A 87 0.50 -13.76 -2.87
C ASP A 87 -0.64 -14.67 -2.39
N GLU A 88 -1.39 -14.25 -1.36
CA GLU A 88 -2.58 -14.95 -0.89
C GLU A 88 -3.76 -14.81 -1.86
N GLY A 89 -3.99 -13.61 -2.40
CA GLY A 89 -5.15 -13.32 -3.25
C GLY A 89 -5.00 -13.75 -4.71
N TYR A 90 -3.78 -13.70 -5.25
CA TYR A 90 -3.52 -13.92 -6.68
C TYR A 90 -3.91 -15.33 -7.16
N PRO A 91 -3.57 -16.43 -6.45
CA PRO A 91 -3.98 -17.76 -6.87
C PRO A 91 -5.51 -17.92 -6.92
N ILE A 92 -6.22 -17.38 -5.93
CA ILE A 92 -7.68 -17.45 -5.85
C ILE A 92 -8.31 -16.63 -6.98
N GLY A 93 -7.79 -15.43 -7.23
CA GLY A 93 -8.26 -14.59 -8.34
C GLY A 93 -7.99 -15.22 -9.70
N ALA A 94 -6.85 -15.89 -9.87
CA ALA A 94 -6.49 -16.60 -11.09
C ALA A 94 -7.42 -17.79 -11.36
N GLU A 95 -7.76 -18.57 -10.33
CA GLU A 95 -8.71 -19.69 -10.46
C GLU A 95 -10.10 -19.20 -10.88
N ILE A 96 -10.62 -18.18 -10.18
CA ILE A 96 -11.92 -17.55 -10.51
C ILE A 96 -11.91 -17.00 -11.94
N GLY A 97 -10.84 -16.29 -12.32
CA GLY A 97 -10.68 -15.72 -13.65
C GLY A 97 -10.60 -16.77 -14.75
N GLN A 98 -9.89 -17.88 -14.51
CA GLN A 98 -9.81 -19.00 -15.43
C GLN A 98 -11.18 -19.62 -15.68
N GLN A 99 -11.93 -19.92 -14.61
CA GLN A 99 -13.27 -20.51 -14.69
C GLN A 99 -14.24 -19.59 -15.43
N ALA A 100 -14.24 -18.29 -15.12
CA ALA A 100 -15.05 -17.30 -15.82
C ALA A 100 -14.70 -17.23 -17.32
N GLY A 101 -13.40 -17.22 -17.65
CA GLY A 101 -12.92 -17.21 -19.03
C GLY A 101 -13.32 -18.45 -19.82
N GLN A 102 -13.31 -19.64 -19.20
CA GLN A 102 -13.77 -20.89 -19.83
C GLN A 102 -15.26 -20.84 -20.16
N ILE A 103 -16.09 -20.36 -19.25
CA ILE A 103 -17.54 -20.21 -19.47
C ILE A 103 -17.80 -19.26 -20.63
N ILE A 104 -17.20 -18.07 -20.61
CA ILE A 104 -17.39 -17.07 -21.67
C ILE A 104 -16.88 -17.60 -23.01
N GLY A 105 -15.68 -18.20 -23.03
CA GLY A 105 -15.09 -18.79 -24.22
C GLY A 105 -15.93 -19.93 -24.81
N PHE A 106 -16.54 -20.77 -23.97
CA PHE A 106 -17.47 -21.81 -24.40
C PHE A 106 -18.71 -21.18 -25.07
N LEU A 107 -19.36 -20.21 -24.43
CA LEU A 107 -20.55 -19.54 -24.98
C LEU A 107 -20.24 -18.84 -26.32
N GLN A 108 -19.05 -18.22 -26.41
CA GLN A 108 -18.55 -17.62 -27.64
C GLN A 108 -18.32 -18.66 -28.74
N GLY A 109 -17.70 -19.81 -28.40
CA GLY A 109 -17.47 -20.92 -29.34
C GLY A 109 -18.77 -21.55 -29.86
N GLN A 110 -19.82 -21.57 -29.05
CA GLN A 110 -21.17 -22.03 -29.45
C GLN A 110 -21.96 -20.97 -30.23
N GLY A 111 -21.44 -19.74 -30.37
CA GLY A 111 -22.14 -18.64 -31.05
C GLY A 111 -23.34 -18.07 -30.27
N LEU A 112 -23.44 -18.33 -28.97
CA LEU A 112 -24.55 -17.92 -28.11
C LEU A 112 -24.40 -16.48 -27.61
N ARG A 113 -24.45 -15.51 -28.53
CA ARG A 113 -24.09 -14.10 -28.28
C ARG A 113 -24.87 -13.42 -27.15
N ASP A 114 -26.16 -13.71 -27.01
CA ASP A 114 -26.98 -13.09 -25.95
C ASP A 114 -26.62 -13.63 -24.56
N LEU A 115 -26.33 -14.93 -24.46
CA LEU A 115 -25.85 -15.55 -23.22
C LEU A 115 -24.42 -15.11 -22.91
N GLU A 116 -23.53 -15.06 -23.90
CA GLU A 116 -22.17 -14.54 -23.76
C GLU A 116 -22.16 -13.12 -23.19
N ARG A 117 -22.98 -12.21 -23.75
CA ARG A 117 -23.09 -10.83 -23.26
C ARG A 117 -23.53 -10.79 -21.81
N THR A 118 -24.52 -11.60 -21.45
CA THR A 118 -25.06 -11.66 -20.08
C THR A 118 -24.01 -12.22 -19.12
N ALA A 119 -23.32 -13.30 -19.51
CA ALA A 119 -22.25 -13.91 -18.73
C ALA A 119 -21.08 -12.94 -18.53
N THR A 120 -20.70 -12.16 -19.54
CA THR A 120 -19.61 -11.17 -19.44
C THR A 120 -19.93 -10.07 -18.43
N LEU A 121 -21.19 -9.63 -18.35
CA LEU A 121 -21.62 -8.64 -17.38
C LEU A 121 -21.67 -9.22 -15.95
N GLU A 122 -22.21 -10.42 -15.80
CA GLU A 122 -22.35 -11.07 -14.49
C GLU A 122 -21.02 -11.60 -13.93
N LEU A 123 -20.14 -12.12 -14.77
CA LEU A 123 -18.82 -12.65 -14.42
C LEU A 123 -17.72 -11.59 -14.56
N SER A 124 -18.09 -10.31 -14.55
CA SER A 124 -17.12 -9.22 -14.50
C SER A 124 -16.37 -9.20 -13.16
N ALA A 125 -15.13 -8.73 -13.18
CA ALA A 125 -14.31 -8.62 -11.96
C ALA A 125 -15.01 -7.81 -10.86
N GLU A 126 -15.73 -6.74 -11.22
CA GLU A 126 -16.49 -5.92 -10.27
C GLU A 126 -17.56 -6.72 -9.52
N ARG A 127 -18.23 -7.67 -10.19
CA ARG A 127 -19.24 -8.52 -9.56
C ARG A 127 -18.65 -9.71 -8.81
N LEU A 128 -17.67 -10.39 -9.41
CA LEU A 128 -16.97 -11.52 -8.79
C LEU A 128 -16.20 -11.13 -7.52
N PHE A 129 -15.68 -9.90 -7.46
CA PHE A 129 -14.95 -9.38 -6.29
C PHE A 129 -15.75 -8.34 -5.50
N SER A 130 -17.08 -8.36 -5.63
CA SER A 130 -17.95 -7.46 -4.88
C SER A 130 -17.98 -7.79 -3.38
N LYS A 131 -18.36 -6.81 -2.56
CA LYS A 131 -18.52 -6.96 -1.10
C LYS A 131 -19.60 -7.98 -0.69
N GLU A 132 -20.41 -8.46 -1.62
CA GLU A 132 -21.38 -9.54 -1.38
C GLU A 132 -20.67 -10.87 -1.13
N TYR A 133 -19.60 -11.12 -1.87
CA TYR A 133 -18.86 -12.38 -1.85
C TYR A 133 -17.60 -12.30 -0.98
N TRP A 134 -17.11 -11.09 -0.72
CA TRP A 134 -15.86 -10.86 0.02
C TRP A 134 -16.08 -9.96 1.24
N THR A 135 -15.53 -10.38 2.38
CA THR A 135 -15.52 -9.53 3.59
C THR A 135 -14.39 -8.50 3.54
N SER A 136 -14.46 -7.48 4.39
CA SER A 136 -13.37 -6.51 4.58
C SER A 136 -12.06 -7.12 5.07
N SER A 137 -12.05 -8.42 5.44
CA SER A 137 -10.91 -9.12 6.00
C SER A 137 -10.27 -10.13 5.03
N THR A 138 -10.45 -9.95 3.72
CA THR A 138 -9.86 -10.84 2.67
C THR A 138 -10.41 -12.28 2.74
N GLN A 139 -11.56 -12.50 3.38
CA GLN A 139 -12.16 -13.83 3.52
C GLN A 139 -13.36 -13.99 2.57
N LYS A 140 -13.49 -15.19 1.99
CA LYS A 140 -14.66 -15.59 1.18
C LYS A 140 -15.90 -15.78 2.06
N THR A 141 -17.06 -15.31 1.61
CA THR A 141 -18.34 -15.47 2.34
C THR A 141 -19.06 -16.77 2.01
N TRP A 142 -18.68 -17.44 0.92
CA TRP A 142 -19.30 -18.68 0.47
C TRP A 142 -18.52 -19.92 0.92
N GLN A 143 -19.24 -21.05 1.01
CA GLN A 143 -18.69 -22.35 1.37
C GLN A 143 -18.29 -23.12 0.11
N GLY A 144 -17.18 -23.85 0.17
CA GLY A 144 -16.63 -24.63 -0.95
C GLY A 144 -15.60 -23.88 -1.79
N ASP A 145 -15.23 -24.50 -2.91
CA ASP A 145 -14.11 -24.05 -3.76
C ASP A 145 -14.56 -23.15 -4.92
N THR A 146 -15.85 -23.18 -5.28
CA THR A 146 -16.37 -22.47 -6.46
C THR A 146 -17.17 -21.23 -6.07
N HIS A 147 -16.91 -20.11 -6.74
CA HIS A 147 -17.68 -18.88 -6.57
C HIS A 147 -19.16 -19.08 -6.96
N PRO A 148 -20.15 -18.54 -6.21
CA PRO A 148 -21.58 -18.79 -6.47
C PRO A 148 -22.04 -18.41 -7.89
N LEU A 149 -21.59 -17.26 -8.41
CA LEU A 149 -21.89 -16.87 -9.79
C LEU A 149 -21.28 -17.84 -10.81
N ILE A 150 -20.05 -18.30 -10.58
CA ILE A 150 -19.43 -19.30 -11.45
C ILE A 150 -20.22 -20.60 -11.40
N ALA A 151 -20.58 -21.10 -10.22
CA ALA A 151 -21.36 -22.32 -10.07
C ALA A 151 -22.72 -22.26 -10.80
N LYS A 152 -23.41 -21.10 -10.72
CA LYS A 152 -24.63 -20.83 -11.49
C LYS A 152 -24.39 -20.99 -12.99
N TRP A 153 -23.38 -20.33 -13.53
CA TRP A 153 -23.10 -20.33 -14.96
C TRP A 153 -22.54 -21.67 -15.46
N THR A 154 -21.71 -22.35 -14.67
CA THR A 154 -21.25 -23.72 -14.95
C THR A 154 -22.43 -24.68 -15.07
N THR A 155 -23.40 -24.60 -14.17
CA THR A 155 -24.61 -25.43 -14.24
C THR A 155 -25.41 -25.14 -15.51
N LEU A 156 -25.55 -23.86 -15.88
CA LEU A 156 -26.23 -23.46 -17.11
C LEU A 156 -25.52 -24.03 -18.35
N VAL A 157 -24.20 -23.86 -18.45
CA VAL A 157 -23.39 -24.35 -19.56
C VAL A 157 -23.45 -25.88 -19.68
N ASN A 158 -23.38 -26.60 -18.55
CA ASN A 158 -23.48 -28.05 -18.55
C ASN A 158 -24.84 -28.55 -19.05
N ASN A 159 -25.91 -27.79 -18.83
CA ASN A 159 -27.24 -28.13 -19.34
C ASN A 159 -27.41 -27.84 -20.85
N LEU A 160 -26.47 -27.11 -21.47
CA LEU A 160 -26.46 -26.83 -22.91
C LEU A 160 -25.70 -27.90 -23.72
N THR A 161 -24.94 -28.76 -23.05
CA THR A 161 -24.13 -29.84 -23.66
C THR A 161 -24.91 -31.16 -23.61
#